data_AF-A0A6P0Y777-F1
#
_entry.id   AF-A0A6P0Y777-F1
#
_cell.length_a   1.000
_cell.length_b   1.000
_cell.length_c   1.000
_cell.angle_alpha   90.00
_cell.angle_beta   90.00
_cell.angle_gamma   90.00
#
_symmetry.space_group_name_H-M   'P 1'
#
loop_
_entity.id
_entity.type
_entity.pdbx_description
1 polymer ?
#
loop_
_entity_poly.entity_id
_entity_poly.type
_entity_poly.pdbx_seq_one_letter_code
_entity_poly.pdbx_strand_id
1 'polypeptide(L)'
;MNSTLEQLKSKFDKAIVAAFGQDLANTDPMVVPASNPKFGDYQCNVAMSLAKKLKDKPRAIATQIIEKLDITDICKPPEIAGPGFINITLKPEYIEVHLQQIIKDERLNISPTKNPQRVVIDFSSPNIAKEMHVGHLRSTIIGDSLARVLEFQGHDVLRLNHVGDWGTQFGMLITYLREAFPEALKTADVLDIGDLVA
;
A
#
# COMPACT_ATOMS: atom_id res chain seq x y z
N MET A 1 13.18 4.30 6.20
CA MET A 1 14.01 3.08 6.11
C MET A 1 13.36 2.12 5.13
N ASN A 2 14.10 1.34 4.34
CA ASN A 2 13.47 0.29 3.52
C ASN A 2 12.85 -0.75 4.44
N SER A 3 11.70 -1.31 4.06
CA SER A 3 11.05 -2.33 4.89
C SER A 3 11.97 -3.55 5.09
N THR A 4 11.86 -4.24 6.24
CA THR A 4 12.63 -5.47 6.49
C THR A 4 12.45 -6.49 5.36
N LEU A 5 11.24 -6.57 4.80
CA LEU A 5 10.94 -7.42 3.64
C LEU A 5 11.75 -7.03 2.39
N GLU A 6 11.83 -5.74 2.05
CA GLU A 6 12.64 -5.27 0.93
C GLU A 6 14.14 -5.49 1.16
N GLN A 7 14.62 -5.29 2.39
CA GLN A 7 16.01 -5.58 2.75
C GLN A 7 16.33 -7.07 2.56
N LEU A 8 15.45 -7.95 3.03
CA LEU A 8 15.58 -9.40 2.83
C LEU A 8 15.54 -9.76 1.34
N LYS A 9 14.58 -9.24 0.56
CA LYS A 9 14.53 -9.46 -0.89
C LYS A 9 15.83 -9.04 -1.57
N SER A 10 16.37 -7.86 -1.24
CA SER A 10 17.65 -7.40 -1.80
C SER A 10 18.83 -8.28 -1.41
N LYS A 11 18.88 -8.79 -0.17
CA LYS A 11 19.93 -9.71 0.28
C LYS A 11 19.83 -11.07 -0.40
N PHE A 12 18.61 -11.61 -0.55
CA PHE A 12 18.38 -12.85 -1.28
C PHE A 12 18.70 -12.73 -2.77
N ASP A 13 18.34 -11.63 -3.42
CA ASP A 13 18.66 -11.38 -4.82
C ASP A 13 20.19 -11.42 -5.05
N LYS A 14 20.96 -10.71 -4.21
CA LYS A 14 22.42 -10.77 -4.22
C LYS A 14 22.96 -12.18 -3.99
N ALA A 15 22.37 -12.94 -3.07
CA ALA A 15 22.78 -14.31 -2.77
C ALA A 15 22.51 -15.27 -3.95
N ILE A 16 21.37 -15.12 -4.64
CA ILE A 16 21.02 -15.90 -5.83
C ILE A 16 22.02 -15.63 -6.95
N VAL A 17 22.32 -14.36 -7.23
CA VAL A 17 23.30 -13.97 -8.25
C VAL A 17 24.70 -14.49 -7.90
N ALA A 18 25.10 -14.41 -6.63
CA ALA A 18 26.39 -14.93 -6.17
C ALA A 18 26.50 -16.46 -6.25
N ALA A 19 25.38 -17.18 -6.08
CA ALA A 19 25.36 -18.64 -6.14
C ALA A 19 25.33 -19.19 -7.57
N PHE A 20 24.58 -18.55 -8.48
CA PHE A 20 24.23 -19.12 -9.78
C PHE A 20 24.57 -18.25 -10.99
N GLY A 21 25.12 -17.05 -10.78
CA GLY A 21 25.54 -16.15 -11.83
C GLY A 21 24.49 -15.11 -12.24
N GLN A 22 24.90 -14.22 -13.14
CA GLN A 22 24.18 -12.99 -13.47
C GLN A 22 22.92 -13.22 -14.32
N ASP A 23 22.80 -14.38 -14.96
CA ASP A 23 21.62 -14.78 -15.75
C ASP A 23 20.34 -14.89 -14.89
N LEU A 24 20.48 -14.98 -13.57
CA LEU A 24 19.36 -15.05 -12.62
C LEU A 24 19.07 -13.73 -11.89
N ALA A 25 19.74 -12.62 -12.23
CA ALA A 25 19.62 -11.33 -11.54
C ALA A 25 18.23 -10.66 -11.57
N ASN A 26 17.28 -11.19 -12.35
CA ASN A 26 15.89 -10.71 -12.39
C ASN A 26 14.90 -11.76 -11.85
N THR A 27 15.38 -12.76 -11.12
CA THR A 27 14.50 -13.76 -10.51
C THR A 27 13.90 -13.18 -9.24
N ASP A 28 12.57 -13.17 -9.12
CA ASP A 28 11.93 -12.80 -7.87
C ASP A 28 12.42 -13.73 -6.75
N PRO A 29 13.04 -13.19 -5.67
CA PRO A 29 13.45 -13.97 -4.51
C PRO A 29 12.28 -14.68 -3.79
N MET A 30 11.02 -14.33 -4.09
CA MET A 30 9.83 -14.94 -3.50
C MET A 30 9.88 -14.97 -1.97
N VAL A 31 10.41 -13.89 -1.36
CA VAL A 31 10.40 -13.69 0.09
C VAL A 31 9.03 -13.15 0.47
N VAL A 32 8.36 -13.83 1.39
CA VAL A 32 7.03 -13.49 1.90
C VAL A 32 6.98 -13.62 3.42
N PRO A 33 6.08 -12.90 4.12
CA PRO A 33 5.81 -13.18 5.53
C PRO A 33 5.38 -14.65 5.71
N ALA A 34 5.90 -15.31 6.73
CA ALA A 34 5.52 -16.69 7.03
C ALA A 34 4.06 -16.74 7.48
N SER A 35 3.29 -17.68 6.92
CA SER A 35 1.87 -17.86 7.28
C SER A 35 1.68 -18.54 8.64
N ASN A 36 2.70 -19.24 9.12
CA ASN A 36 2.68 -19.95 10.40
C ASN A 36 3.96 -19.64 11.19
N PRO A 37 3.86 -19.21 12.47
CA PRO A 37 5.02 -18.92 13.31
C PRO A 37 6.03 -20.06 13.44
N LYS A 38 5.62 -21.32 13.23
CA LYS A 38 6.52 -22.48 13.23
C LYS A 38 7.57 -22.45 12.11
N PHE A 39 7.36 -21.63 11.07
CA PHE A 39 8.27 -21.48 9.94
C PHE A 39 9.11 -20.19 10.03
N GLY A 40 9.11 -19.53 11.19
CA GLY A 40 9.78 -18.24 11.40
C GLY A 40 8.87 -17.05 11.07
N ASP A 41 9.50 -15.91 10.78
CA ASP A 41 8.83 -14.63 10.49
C ASP A 41 8.65 -14.42 8.99
N TYR A 42 9.62 -14.88 8.19
CA TYR A 42 9.61 -14.83 6.74
C TYR A 42 9.98 -16.17 6.13
N GLN A 43 9.59 -16.37 4.87
CA GLN A 43 9.94 -17.56 4.11
C GLN A 43 10.37 -17.17 2.69
N CYS A 44 11.41 -17.81 2.18
CA CYS A 44 11.85 -17.71 0.80
C CYS A 44 11.60 -19.03 0.06
N ASN A 45 10.86 -18.93 -1.06
CA ASN A 45 10.36 -20.08 -1.82
C ASN A 45 11.04 -20.25 -3.18
N VAL A 46 12.07 -19.44 -3.47
CA VAL A 46 12.70 -19.34 -4.79
C VAL A 46 13.33 -20.65 -5.26
N ALA A 47 13.85 -21.47 -4.33
CA ALA A 47 14.59 -22.67 -4.67
C ALA A 47 13.76 -23.70 -5.46
N MET A 48 12.45 -23.78 -5.19
CA MET A 48 11.52 -24.64 -5.93
C MET A 48 11.34 -24.16 -7.38
N SER A 49 11.24 -22.85 -7.59
CA SER A 49 11.09 -22.26 -8.91
C SER A 49 12.36 -22.43 -9.76
N LEU A 50 13.53 -22.41 -9.11
CA LEU A 50 14.83 -22.55 -9.74
C LEU A 50 15.20 -24.01 -10.07
N ALA A 51 14.63 -24.99 -9.37
CA ALA A 51 14.92 -26.41 -9.56
C ALA A 51 14.80 -26.86 -11.03
N LYS A 52 13.75 -26.41 -11.74
CA LYS A 52 13.56 -26.75 -13.15
C LYS A 52 14.61 -26.10 -14.07
N LYS A 53 15.01 -24.86 -13.77
CA LYS A 53 15.98 -24.10 -14.58
C LYS A 53 17.40 -24.62 -14.38
N LEU A 54 17.78 -24.84 -13.12
CA LEU A 54 19.12 -25.30 -12.73
C LEU A 54 19.30 -26.83 -12.85
N LYS A 55 18.20 -27.57 -13.09
CA LYS A 55 18.18 -29.05 -13.13
C LYS A 55 18.80 -29.68 -11.89
N ASP A 56 18.59 -29.06 -10.73
CA ASP A 56 19.11 -29.50 -9.44
C ASP A 56 17.98 -29.62 -8.40
N LYS A 57 18.23 -30.35 -7.32
CA LYS A 57 17.27 -30.57 -6.25
C LYS A 57 17.01 -29.24 -5.51
N PRO A 58 15.75 -28.85 -5.25
CA PRO A 58 15.46 -27.56 -4.61
C PRO A 58 16.15 -27.39 -3.25
N ARG A 59 16.33 -28.47 -2.49
CA ARG A 59 17.08 -28.44 -1.23
C ARG A 59 18.56 -28.09 -1.42
N ALA A 60 19.21 -28.60 -2.47
CA ALA A 60 20.60 -28.27 -2.77
C ALA A 60 20.75 -26.82 -3.24
N ILE A 61 19.78 -26.33 -4.03
CA ILE A 61 19.69 -24.93 -4.43
C ILE A 61 19.53 -24.02 -3.20
N ALA A 62 18.63 -24.37 -2.28
CA ALA A 62 18.44 -23.62 -1.04
C ALA A 62 19.72 -23.55 -0.20
N THR A 63 20.48 -24.65 -0.09
CA THR A 63 21.78 -24.66 0.60
C THR A 63 22.77 -23.70 -0.05
N GLN A 64 22.92 -23.75 -1.38
CA GLN A 64 23.83 -22.85 -2.11
C GLN A 64 23.47 -21.38 -1.95
N ILE A 65 22.17 -21.05 -1.89
CA ILE A 65 21.70 -19.68 -1.61
C ILE A 65 22.11 -19.26 -0.20
N ILE A 66 21.86 -20.11 0.81
CA ILE A 66 22.17 -19.82 2.21
C ILE A 66 23.68 -19.62 2.41
N GLU A 67 24.53 -20.39 1.75
CA GLU A 67 26.00 -20.24 1.81
C GLU A 67 26.49 -18.87 1.32
N LYS A 68 25.73 -18.20 0.44
CA LYS A 68 26.03 -16.86 -0.09
C LYS A 68 25.19 -15.76 0.57
N LEU A 69 24.30 -16.10 1.48
CA LEU A 69 23.34 -15.17 2.09
C LEU A 69 23.92 -14.53 3.35
N ASP A 70 24.17 -13.23 3.30
CA ASP A 70 24.53 -12.46 4.49
C ASP A 70 23.33 -11.71 5.07
N ILE A 71 22.72 -12.34 6.09
CA ILE A 71 21.61 -11.81 6.89
C ILE A 71 21.95 -11.80 8.39
N THR A 72 23.23 -11.92 8.74
CA THR A 72 23.67 -12.10 10.13
C THR A 72 23.41 -10.86 11.01
N ASP A 73 23.22 -9.71 10.39
CA ASP A 73 22.83 -8.44 11.00
C ASP A 73 21.34 -8.39 11.40
N ILE A 74 20.47 -9.13 10.71
CA ILE A 74 19.01 -9.02 10.83
C ILE A 74 18.38 -10.29 11.42
N CYS A 75 18.89 -11.46 11.04
CA CYS A 75 18.24 -12.75 11.25
C CYS A 75 19.13 -13.75 11.97
N LYS A 76 18.48 -14.70 12.65
CA LYS A 76 19.12 -15.95 13.07
C LYS A 76 19.51 -16.78 11.83
N PRO A 77 20.38 -17.79 11.98
CA PRO A 77 20.71 -18.69 10.88
C PRO A 77 19.44 -19.23 10.20
N PRO A 78 19.35 -19.17 8.86
CA PRO A 78 18.17 -19.64 8.14
C PRO A 78 18.07 -21.17 8.19
N GLU A 79 16.85 -21.69 8.21
CA GLU A 79 16.58 -23.14 8.27
C GLU A 79 15.94 -23.63 6.97
N ILE A 80 16.42 -24.75 6.44
CA ILE A 80 15.80 -25.37 5.25
C ILE A 80 14.76 -26.39 5.68
N ALA A 81 13.50 -26.14 5.31
CA ALA A 81 12.38 -27.04 5.57
C ALA A 81 11.88 -27.74 4.29
N GLY A 82 11.39 -28.97 4.46
CA GLY A 82 10.73 -29.74 3.40
C GLY A 82 11.57 -29.86 2.11
N PRO A 83 10.98 -29.59 0.93
CA PRO A 83 11.66 -29.77 -0.36
C PRO A 83 12.74 -28.72 -0.67
N GLY A 84 12.76 -27.58 0.04
CA GLY A 84 13.67 -26.46 -0.23
C GLY A 84 13.13 -25.09 0.21
N PHE A 85 12.24 -25.04 1.20
CA PHE A 85 11.78 -23.79 1.79
C PHE A 85 12.88 -23.22 2.69
N ILE A 86 13.18 -21.92 2.56
CA ILE A 86 14.14 -21.25 3.43
C ILE A 86 13.35 -20.43 4.46
N ASN A 87 13.32 -20.92 5.69
CA ASN A 87 12.65 -20.27 6.82
C ASN A 87 13.60 -19.26 7.47
N ILE A 88 13.09 -18.06 7.71
CA ILE A 88 13.84 -16.90 8.20
C ILE A 88 13.23 -16.44 9.52
N THR A 89 14.04 -16.39 10.57
CA THR A 89 13.63 -15.86 11.88
C THR A 89 14.46 -14.62 12.21
N LEU A 90 13.80 -13.52 12.54
CA LEU A 90 14.44 -12.27 12.94
C LEU A 90 15.14 -12.42 14.29
N LYS A 91 16.20 -11.63 14.48
CA LYS A 91 16.87 -11.51 15.78
C LYS A 91 16.02 -10.65 16.72
N PRO A 92 15.80 -11.06 17.99
CA PRO A 92 15.15 -10.22 18.99
C PRO A 92 15.84 -8.86 19.13
N GLU A 93 17.17 -8.82 19.06
CA GLU A 93 17.97 -7.60 19.17
C GLU A 93 17.71 -6.64 18.00
N TYR A 94 17.53 -7.18 16.79
CA TYR A 94 17.16 -6.38 15.61
C TYR A 94 15.79 -5.75 15.79
N ILE A 95 14.82 -6.52 16.29
CA ILE A 95 13.46 -6.03 16.56
C ILE A 95 13.47 -4.95 17.64
N GLU A 96 14.21 -5.16 18.72
CA GLU A 96 14.33 -4.20 19.83
C GLU A 96 14.88 -2.85 19.35
N VAL A 97 15.99 -2.86 18.59
CA VAL A 97 16.57 -1.65 18.02
C VAL A 97 15.57 -0.92 17.12
N HIS A 98 14.83 -1.65 16.29
CA HIS A 98 13.79 -1.07 15.43
C HIS A 98 12.65 -0.45 16.23
N LEU A 99 12.16 -1.14 17.26
CA LEU A 99 11.08 -0.62 18.11
C LEU A 99 11.51 0.66 18.85
N GLN A 100 12.75 0.69 19.35
CA GLN A 100 13.29 1.90 19.98
C GLN A 100 13.40 3.08 19.02
N GLN A 101 13.67 2.84 17.72
CA GLN A 101 13.65 3.87 16.69
C GLN A 101 12.22 4.34 16.39
N ILE A 102 11.28 3.40 16.23
CA ILE A 102 9.87 3.70 15.93
C ILE A 102 9.23 4.56 17.02
N ILE A 103 9.47 4.25 18.30
CA ILE A 103 8.88 4.99 19.43
C ILE A 103 9.35 6.45 19.48
N LYS A 104 10.55 6.74 18.96
CA LYS A 104 11.14 8.09 18.97
C LYS A 104 10.81 8.92 17.74
N ASP A 105 10.21 8.31 16.72
CA ASP A 105 9.92 8.95 15.44
C ASP A 105 8.41 9.13 15.28
N GLU A 106 7.96 10.38 15.12
CA GLU A 106 6.54 10.72 14.90
C GLU A 106 5.95 10.02 13.66
N ARG A 107 6.81 9.64 12.71
CA ARG A 107 6.44 8.95 11.48
C ARG A 107 6.68 7.43 11.56
N LEU A 108 6.90 6.89 12.76
CA LEU A 108 7.07 5.45 13.00
C LEU A 108 8.22 4.85 12.15
N ASN A 109 9.28 5.62 11.93
CA ASN A 109 10.43 5.26 11.08
C ASN A 109 10.08 5.05 9.58
N ILE A 110 8.92 5.55 9.14
CA ILE A 110 8.47 5.53 7.75
C ILE A 110 8.97 6.82 7.07
N SER A 111 10.07 6.68 6.34
CA SER A 111 10.62 7.78 5.55
C SER A 111 9.70 8.14 4.39
N PRO A 112 9.57 9.44 4.05
CA PRO A 112 8.94 9.85 2.81
C PRO A 112 9.57 9.18 1.58
N THR A 113 8.79 9.02 0.52
CA THR A 113 9.25 8.53 -0.77
C THR A 113 10.39 9.39 -1.30
N LYS A 114 11.39 8.75 -1.91
CA LYS A 114 12.49 9.45 -2.59
C LYS A 114 12.04 10.14 -3.87
N ASN A 115 10.94 9.69 -4.45
CA ASN A 115 10.38 10.18 -5.71
C ASN A 115 8.93 10.65 -5.48
N PRO A 116 8.71 11.86 -4.94
CA PRO A 116 7.38 12.41 -4.78
C PRO A 116 6.66 12.50 -6.12
N GLN A 117 5.38 12.17 -6.12
CA GLN A 117 4.52 12.29 -7.29
C GLN A 117 3.28 13.09 -6.92
N ARG A 118 2.70 13.79 -7.90
CA ARG A 118 1.38 14.38 -7.75
C ARG A 118 0.31 13.33 -8.01
N VAL A 119 -0.53 13.07 -7.02
CA VAL A 119 -1.61 12.08 -7.08
C VAL A 119 -2.94 12.78 -6.92
N VAL A 120 -3.84 12.62 -7.89
CA VAL A 120 -5.20 13.16 -7.81
C VAL A 120 -6.12 12.05 -7.33
N ILE A 121 -6.89 12.32 -6.28
CA ILE A 121 -7.88 11.37 -5.74
C ILE A 121 -9.25 12.04 -5.80
N ASP A 122 -10.10 11.52 -6.68
CA ASP A 122 -11.50 11.90 -6.81
C ASP A 122 -12.36 10.94 -5.96
N PHE A 123 -13.08 11.50 -5.00
CA PHE A 123 -13.90 10.72 -4.08
C PHE A 123 -15.03 11.55 -3.47
N SER A 124 -15.93 10.87 -2.75
CA SER A 124 -17.21 11.41 -2.26
C SER A 124 -18.20 11.66 -3.40
N SER A 125 -17.98 12.72 -4.17
CA SER A 125 -18.68 13.09 -5.41
C SER A 125 -20.21 12.93 -5.35
N PRO A 126 -20.91 13.52 -4.36
CA PRO A 126 -22.35 13.50 -4.28
C PRO A 126 -22.99 14.36 -5.38
N ASN A 127 -24.21 14.00 -5.78
CA ASN A 127 -25.00 14.83 -6.68
C ASN A 127 -25.65 15.97 -5.89
N ILE A 128 -25.45 17.20 -6.33
CA ILE A 128 -26.12 18.36 -5.72
C ILE A 128 -27.63 18.21 -5.91
N ALA A 129 -28.37 18.60 -4.88
CA ALA A 129 -29.83 18.51 -4.81
C ALA A 129 -30.40 17.08 -4.88
N LYS A 130 -29.60 16.08 -4.49
CA LYS A 130 -30.06 14.74 -4.13
C LYS A 130 -29.50 14.37 -2.77
N GLU A 131 -30.23 13.53 -2.04
CA GLU A 131 -29.76 13.04 -0.75
C GLU A 131 -28.46 12.23 -0.88
N MET A 132 -27.52 12.50 0.02
CA MET A 132 -26.29 11.72 0.12
C MET A 132 -26.59 10.36 0.76
N HIS A 133 -26.58 9.30 -0.04
CA HIS A 133 -26.74 7.92 0.45
C HIS A 133 -25.40 7.24 0.82
N VAL A 134 -25.50 6.06 1.45
CA VAL A 134 -24.35 5.23 1.93
C VAL A 134 -23.31 4.89 0.86
N GLY A 135 -23.66 4.97 -0.42
CA GLY A 135 -22.72 4.80 -1.54
C GLY A 135 -21.66 5.90 -1.57
N HIS A 136 -22.08 7.16 -1.38
CA HIS A 136 -21.17 8.30 -1.28
C HIS A 136 -20.31 8.23 -0.02
N LEU A 137 -20.88 7.73 1.10
CA LEU A 137 -20.12 7.56 2.35
C LEU A 137 -18.95 6.59 2.17
N ARG A 138 -19.17 5.46 1.48
CA ARG A 138 -18.12 4.49 1.16
C ARG A 138 -16.98 5.15 0.37
N SER A 139 -17.33 5.90 -0.70
CA SER A 139 -16.34 6.64 -1.50
C SER A 139 -15.57 7.65 -0.64
N THR A 140 -16.30 8.39 0.20
CA THR A 140 -15.75 9.41 1.12
C THR A 140 -14.66 8.81 2.03
N ILE A 141 -14.97 7.70 2.71
CA ILE A 141 -14.05 7.07 3.67
C ILE A 141 -12.84 6.45 2.96
N ILE A 142 -13.06 5.73 1.86
CA ILE A 142 -11.97 5.07 1.14
C ILE A 142 -11.03 6.11 0.53
N GLY A 143 -11.58 7.13 -0.13
CA GLY A 143 -10.78 8.17 -0.76
C GLY A 143 -9.96 8.98 0.24
N ASP A 144 -10.56 9.38 1.38
CA ASP A 144 -9.82 10.09 2.42
C ASP A 144 -8.73 9.22 3.06
N SER A 145 -9.00 7.93 3.29
CA SER A 145 -7.99 6.99 3.79
C SER A 145 -6.81 6.84 2.83
N LEU A 146 -7.08 6.69 1.53
CA LEU A 146 -6.03 6.64 0.51
C LEU A 146 -5.23 7.94 0.43
N ALA A 147 -5.89 9.09 0.51
CA ALA A 147 -5.23 10.39 0.52
C ALA A 147 -4.26 10.51 1.69
N ARG A 148 -4.71 10.17 2.91
CA ARG A 148 -3.86 10.18 4.11
C ARG A 148 -2.67 9.25 3.99
N VAL A 149 -2.84 8.04 3.45
CA VAL A 149 -1.73 7.09 3.25
C VAL A 149 -0.70 7.64 2.28
N LEU A 150 -1.13 8.21 1.16
CA LEU A 150 -0.24 8.75 0.14
C LEU A 150 0.49 10.04 0.60
N GLU A 151 -0.21 10.93 1.29
CA GLU A 151 0.38 12.10 1.94
C GLU A 151 1.39 11.67 3.01
N PHE A 152 1.04 10.67 3.82
CA PHE A 152 1.97 10.13 4.82
C PHE A 152 3.19 9.50 4.16
N GLN A 153 3.07 8.86 3.00
CA GLN A 153 4.22 8.40 2.20
C GLN A 153 5.00 9.56 1.54
N GLY A 154 4.53 10.80 1.59
CA GLY A 154 5.23 11.98 1.08
C GLY A 154 4.88 12.37 -0.35
N HIS A 155 3.74 11.90 -0.89
CA HIS A 155 3.22 12.37 -2.18
C HIS A 155 2.48 13.70 -2.05
N ASP A 156 2.42 14.47 -3.15
CA ASP A 156 1.56 15.65 -3.27
C ASP A 156 0.17 15.19 -3.69
N VAL A 157 -0.79 15.19 -2.76
CA VAL A 157 -2.14 14.66 -3.01
C VAL A 157 -3.13 15.80 -3.24
N LEU A 158 -3.72 15.82 -4.44
CA LEU A 158 -4.86 16.68 -4.75
C LEU A 158 -6.16 15.90 -4.52
N ARG A 159 -6.85 16.25 -3.45
CA ARG A 159 -8.16 15.71 -3.09
C ARG A 159 -9.24 16.47 -3.87
N LEU A 160 -9.98 15.77 -4.73
CA LEU A 160 -11.07 16.35 -5.51
C LEU A 160 -12.40 15.77 -5.08
N ASN A 161 -13.38 16.65 -4.95
CA ASN A 161 -14.78 16.28 -4.83
C ASN A 161 -15.47 16.65 -6.14
N HIS A 162 -15.66 15.68 -7.02
CA HIS A 162 -16.28 15.88 -8.33
C HIS A 162 -17.80 15.84 -8.20
N VAL A 163 -18.34 16.86 -7.57
CA VAL A 163 -19.77 16.97 -7.28
C VAL A 163 -20.60 16.97 -8.55
N GLY A 164 -21.79 16.37 -8.49
CA GLY A 164 -22.75 16.39 -9.59
C GLY A 164 -23.52 17.72 -9.63
N ASP A 165 -22.84 18.79 -10.04
CA ASP A 165 -23.35 20.16 -10.12
C ASP A 165 -23.81 20.58 -11.53
N TRP A 166 -23.68 19.69 -12.52
CA TRP A 166 -24.00 19.97 -13.92
C TRP A 166 -24.92 18.92 -14.55
N GLY A 167 -26.17 18.88 -14.08
CA GLY A 167 -27.19 17.95 -14.61
C GLY A 167 -28.56 18.59 -14.82
N THR A 168 -29.47 17.87 -15.48
CA THR A 168 -30.82 18.35 -15.82
C THR A 168 -31.67 18.68 -14.59
N GLN A 169 -31.30 18.18 -13.41
CA GLN A 169 -31.94 18.52 -12.13
C GLN A 169 -31.93 20.02 -11.84
N PHE A 170 -30.88 20.75 -12.26
CA PHE A 170 -30.80 22.19 -12.05
C PHE A 170 -31.85 22.96 -12.85
N GLY A 171 -32.22 22.50 -14.06
CA GLY A 171 -33.29 23.15 -14.83
C GLY A 171 -34.63 23.08 -14.13
N MET A 172 -34.94 21.92 -13.53
CA MET A 172 -36.17 21.72 -12.75
C MET A 172 -36.17 22.59 -11.49
N LEU A 173 -35.04 22.61 -10.75
CA LEU A 173 -34.89 23.40 -9.52
C LEU A 173 -34.95 24.89 -9.77
N ILE A 174 -34.29 25.41 -10.81
CA ILE A 174 -34.33 26.84 -11.16
C ILE A 174 -35.75 27.27 -11.55
N THR A 175 -36.48 26.41 -12.27
CA THR A 175 -37.87 26.69 -12.64
C THR A 175 -38.76 26.75 -11.40
N TYR A 176 -38.65 25.76 -10.50
CA TYR A 176 -39.39 25.75 -9.24
C TYR A 176 -39.06 26.96 -8.36
N LEU A 177 -37.78 27.32 -8.23
CA LEU A 177 -37.34 28.50 -7.47
C LEU A 177 -38.00 29.79 -7.98
N ARG A 178 -38.11 29.97 -9.31
CA ARG A 178 -38.75 31.14 -9.92
C ARG A 178 -40.24 31.23 -9.60
N GLU A 179 -40.92 30.10 -9.54
CA GLU A 179 -42.37 30.01 -9.30
C GLU A 179 -42.70 30.13 -7.81
N ALA A 180 -41.99 29.41 -6.95
CA ALA A 180 -42.26 29.31 -5.52
C ALA A 180 -41.63 30.46 -4.71
N PHE A 181 -40.45 30.95 -5.12
CA PHE A 181 -39.66 31.92 -4.35
C PHE A 181 -39.07 33.02 -5.27
N PRO A 182 -39.90 33.84 -5.94
CA PRO A 182 -39.43 34.85 -6.89
C PRO A 182 -38.49 35.89 -6.28
N GLU A 183 -38.58 36.16 -4.97
CA GLU A 183 -37.71 37.09 -4.25
C GLU A 183 -36.27 36.57 -4.09
N ALA A 184 -36.06 35.25 -4.12
CA ALA A 184 -34.73 34.64 -4.07
C ALA A 184 -33.89 34.93 -5.33
N LEU A 185 -34.51 35.41 -6.41
CA LEU A 185 -33.80 35.86 -7.63
C LEU A 185 -33.21 37.26 -7.50
N LYS A 186 -33.69 38.05 -6.54
CA LYS A 186 -33.31 39.46 -6.37
C LYS A 186 -32.49 39.70 -5.12
N THR A 187 -32.61 38.80 -4.13
CA THR A 187 -32.00 38.93 -2.82
C THR A 187 -31.26 37.64 -2.49
N ALA A 188 -29.97 37.75 -2.16
CA ALA A 188 -29.17 36.62 -1.71
C ALA A 188 -29.67 36.09 -0.35
N ASP A 189 -29.40 34.82 -0.06
CA ASP A 189 -29.63 34.17 1.25
C ASP A 189 -31.10 34.09 1.72
N VAL A 190 -32.07 34.26 0.81
CA VAL A 190 -33.51 34.11 1.12
C VAL A 190 -33.92 32.63 1.28
N LEU A 191 -33.13 31.71 0.73
CA LEU A 191 -33.45 30.28 0.67
C LEU A 191 -32.16 29.44 0.62
N ASP A 192 -32.15 28.25 1.24
CA ASP A 192 -31.10 27.25 1.03
C ASP A 192 -31.51 26.28 -0.11
N ILE A 193 -30.53 25.70 -0.80
CA ILE A 193 -30.76 24.68 -1.84
C ILE A 193 -31.47 23.46 -1.23
N GLY A 194 -31.21 23.15 0.05
CA GLY A 194 -31.91 22.07 0.76
C GLY A 194 -33.43 22.26 0.82
N ASP A 195 -33.91 23.51 0.84
CA ASP A 195 -35.34 23.83 0.89
C ASP A 195 -36.05 23.58 -0.45
N LEU A 196 -35.30 23.40 -1.54
CA LEU A 196 -35.82 23.11 -2.88
C LEU A 196 -35.96 21.60 -3.16
N VAL A 197 -35.45 20.76 -2.26
CA VAL A 197 -35.36 19.31 -2.43
C VAL A 197 -36.25 18.65 -1.37
N ALA A 198 -37.57 18.87 -1.50
CA ALA A 198 -38.60 18.17 -0.72
C ALA A 198 -39.06 16.90 -1.45
#